data_AF-A0A4R1ANI8-F1
#
_entry.id   AF-A0A4R1ANI8-F1
#
_cell.length_a   1.000
_cell.length_b   1.000
_cell.length_c   1.000
_cell.angle_alpha   90.00
_cell.angle_beta   90.00
_cell.angle_gamma   90.00
#
_symmetry.space_group_name_H-M   'P 1'
#
loop_
_entity.id
_entity.type
_entity.pdbx_description
1 polymer ?
#
loop_
_entity_poly.entity_id
_entity_poly.type
_entity_poly.pdbx_seq_one_letter_code
_entity_poly.pdbx_strand_id
1 'polypeptide(L)'
;MINSNKFVYPAFIQQEEEGMFCVYFPTLFPEHGWEFPLSRGKSKRIAIKNAQKDLAYSLAGILYDNEELPEPISIQSKDLSQGMELIEVETSFEPYADEIKEHLKGRHWHINYYVEETDDFIEAIGFKNDQGMWDIFYEGYPEEEEHPDDHLLFTVKFWTEAEEKFNQFVEEIILKRKKDKK
;
A
#
# COMPACT_ATOMS: atom_id res chain seq x y z
N MET A 1 -24.72 -2.22 -17.06
CA MET A 1 -24.03 -3.50 -17.28
C MET A 1 -22.92 -3.55 -16.26
N ILE A 2 -23.14 -4.22 -15.12
CA ILE A 2 -22.10 -4.43 -14.12
C ILE A 2 -21.26 -5.58 -14.67
N ASN A 3 -20.18 -5.24 -15.36
CA ASN A 3 -19.17 -6.26 -15.62
C ASN A 3 -18.62 -6.65 -14.24
N SER A 4 -19.03 -7.81 -13.75
CA SER A 4 -18.39 -8.52 -12.65
C SER A 4 -16.97 -8.87 -13.11
N ASN A 5 -16.08 -7.89 -13.09
CA ASN A 5 -14.67 -8.11 -13.40
C ASN A 5 -14.12 -9.03 -12.31
N LYS A 6 -13.89 -10.28 -12.71
CA LYS A 6 -13.17 -11.24 -11.91
C LYS A 6 -11.68 -10.99 -12.13
N PHE A 7 -10.95 -10.97 -11.02
CA PHE A 7 -9.49 -10.83 -11.02
C PHE A 7 -8.89 -12.15 -10.55
N VAL A 8 -7.87 -12.63 -11.25
CA VAL A 8 -7.20 -13.89 -10.93
C VAL A 8 -5.72 -13.60 -10.81
N TYR A 9 -5.15 -13.82 -9.62
CA TYR A 9 -3.73 -13.64 -9.37
C TYR A 9 -3.07 -14.95 -8.95
N PRO A 10 -1.92 -15.30 -9.54
CA PRO A 10 -1.09 -16.40 -9.09
C PRO A 10 -0.61 -16.18 -7.66
N ALA A 11 -0.66 -17.23 -6.87
CA ALA A 11 -0.20 -17.25 -5.49
C ALA A 11 0.46 -18.61 -5.20
N PHE A 12 1.13 -18.72 -4.07
CA PHE A 12 1.40 -20.02 -3.48
C PHE A 12 0.83 -20.11 -2.08
N ILE A 13 0.51 -21.33 -1.68
CA ILE A 13 0.08 -21.66 -0.32
C ILE A 13 1.09 -22.61 0.30
N GLN A 14 1.41 -22.39 1.57
CA GLN A 14 2.21 -23.30 2.37
C GLN A 14 1.64 -23.42 3.78
N GLN A 15 1.93 -24.54 4.44
CA GLN A 15 1.62 -24.72 5.85
C GLN A 15 2.87 -24.34 6.65
N GLU A 16 2.75 -23.35 7.53
CA GLU A 16 3.82 -22.95 8.45
C GLU A 16 3.94 -23.93 9.64
N GLU A 17 5.03 -23.85 10.40
CA GLU A 17 5.35 -24.75 11.52
C GLU A 17 4.25 -24.81 12.59
N GLU A 18 3.51 -23.72 12.78
CA GLU A 18 2.36 -23.63 13.72
C GLU A 18 1.09 -24.30 13.17
N GLY A 19 1.15 -24.93 12.00
CA GLY A 19 0.05 -25.66 11.37
C GLY A 19 -0.95 -24.78 10.62
N MET A 20 -0.73 -23.46 10.58
CA MET A 20 -1.53 -22.50 9.83
C MET A 20 -1.19 -22.55 8.33
N PHE A 21 -2.21 -22.45 7.48
CA PHE A 21 -2.04 -22.29 6.05
C PHE A 21 -1.95 -20.81 5.70
N CYS A 22 -0.92 -20.44 4.95
CA CYS A 22 -0.56 -19.06 4.61
C CYS A 22 -0.51 -18.92 3.08
N VAL A 23 -1.14 -17.86 2.54
CA VAL A 23 -1.22 -17.59 1.09
C VAL A 23 -0.42 -16.33 0.74
N TYR A 24 0.44 -16.45 -0.26
CA TYR A 24 1.46 -15.47 -0.63
C TYR A 24 1.31 -15.06 -2.09
N PHE A 25 1.45 -13.76 -2.35
CA PHE A 25 1.34 -13.18 -3.70
C PHE A 25 2.63 -12.47 -4.11
N PRO A 26 3.72 -13.20 -4.36
CA PRO A 26 5.04 -12.62 -4.63
C PRO A 26 5.10 -11.77 -5.89
N THR A 27 4.28 -12.07 -6.90
CA THR A 27 4.27 -11.31 -8.16
C THR A 27 3.37 -10.08 -8.10
N LEU A 28 2.42 -10.03 -7.16
CA LEU A 28 1.61 -8.84 -6.89
C LEU A 28 2.32 -7.87 -5.95
N PHE A 29 3.09 -8.39 -4.99
CA PHE A 29 3.88 -7.62 -4.04
C PHE A 29 5.36 -8.03 -4.12
N PRO A 30 6.14 -7.50 -5.08
CA PRO A 30 7.51 -7.96 -5.33
C PRO A 30 8.47 -7.82 -4.15
N GLU A 31 8.27 -6.79 -3.32
CA GLU A 31 9.18 -6.47 -2.21
C GLU A 31 9.02 -7.42 -1.01
N HIS A 32 7.81 -7.88 -0.74
CA HIS A 32 7.45 -8.54 0.52
C HIS A 32 6.61 -9.80 0.35
N GLY A 33 6.05 -10.05 -0.82
CA GLY A 33 5.08 -11.11 -1.07
C GLY A 33 5.65 -12.54 -1.02
N TRP A 34 6.98 -12.69 -0.98
CA TRP A 34 7.64 -13.97 -0.69
C TRP A 34 7.76 -14.26 0.81
N GLU A 35 7.85 -13.22 1.63
CA GLU A 35 8.16 -13.31 3.06
C GLU A 35 6.90 -13.24 3.92
N PHE A 36 5.95 -12.40 3.52
CA PHE A 36 4.75 -12.11 4.29
C PHE A 36 3.50 -12.63 3.56
N PRO A 37 2.70 -13.50 4.20
CA PRO A 37 1.46 -13.95 3.59
C PRO A 37 0.43 -12.83 3.60
N LEU A 38 -0.30 -12.69 2.49
CA LEU A 38 -1.44 -11.77 2.43
C LEU A 38 -2.56 -12.24 3.36
N SER A 39 -2.75 -13.55 3.49
CA SER A 39 -3.81 -14.12 4.31
C SER A 39 -3.41 -15.45 4.95
N ARG A 40 -4.12 -15.80 6.04
CA ARG A 40 -3.89 -17.02 6.82
C ARG A 40 -5.20 -17.75 7.13
N GLY A 41 -5.12 -19.06 7.37
CA GLY A 41 -6.28 -19.85 7.80
C GLY A 41 -5.92 -21.19 8.43
N LYS A 42 -6.77 -21.66 9.36
CA LYS A 42 -6.60 -22.95 10.06
C LYS A 42 -6.73 -24.19 9.15
N SER A 43 -7.20 -23.98 7.92
CA SER A 43 -7.25 -25.01 6.88
C SER A 43 -7.01 -24.32 5.54
N LYS A 44 -6.50 -25.07 4.57
CA LYS A 44 -6.31 -24.61 3.19
C LYS A 44 -7.55 -23.91 2.61
N ARG A 45 -8.74 -24.49 2.79
CA ARG A 45 -10.01 -23.90 2.32
C ARG A 45 -10.28 -22.53 2.94
N ILE A 46 -10.02 -22.38 4.25
CA ILE A 46 -10.21 -21.10 4.95
C ILE A 46 -9.17 -20.08 4.49
N ALA A 47 -7.90 -20.50 4.38
CA ALA A 47 -6.83 -19.63 3.92
C ALA A 47 -7.10 -19.09 2.50
N ILE A 48 -7.53 -19.93 1.57
CA ILE A 48 -7.92 -19.50 0.22
C ILE A 48 -9.11 -18.52 0.27
N LYS A 49 -10.16 -18.82 1.06
CA LYS A 49 -11.31 -17.90 1.18
C LYS A 49 -10.90 -16.52 1.73
N ASN A 50 -10.00 -16.50 2.71
CA ASN A 50 -9.45 -15.26 3.25
C ASN A 50 -8.61 -14.54 2.19
N ALA A 51 -7.77 -15.28 1.44
CA ALA A 51 -6.98 -14.72 0.35
C ALA A 51 -7.85 -14.04 -0.71
N GLN A 52 -9.01 -14.59 -1.06
CA GLN A 52 -9.94 -13.93 -2.00
C GLN A 52 -10.39 -12.56 -1.50
N LYS A 53 -10.73 -12.47 -0.22
CA LYS A 53 -11.16 -11.22 0.43
C LYS A 53 -10.01 -10.22 0.51
N ASP A 54 -8.88 -10.64 1.07
CA ASP A 54 -7.73 -9.76 1.28
C ASP A 54 -7.14 -9.30 -0.06
N LEU A 55 -7.17 -10.15 -1.10
CA LEU A 55 -6.81 -9.76 -2.46
C LEU A 55 -7.76 -8.68 -3.00
N ALA A 56 -9.08 -8.79 -2.80
CA ALA A 56 -10.01 -7.74 -3.21
C ALA A 56 -9.71 -6.41 -2.52
N TYR A 57 -9.35 -6.43 -1.25
CA TYR A 57 -8.99 -5.23 -0.49
C TYR A 57 -7.73 -4.59 -1.04
N SER A 58 -6.68 -5.39 -1.28
CA SER A 58 -5.43 -4.89 -1.85
C SER A 58 -5.62 -4.26 -3.22
N LEU A 59 -6.33 -4.95 -4.13
CA LEU A 59 -6.61 -4.43 -5.47
C LEU A 59 -7.48 -3.15 -5.41
N ALA A 60 -8.45 -3.09 -4.50
CA ALA A 60 -9.23 -1.89 -4.27
C ALA A 60 -8.37 -0.73 -3.73
N GLY A 61 -7.39 -1.02 -2.86
CA GLY A 61 -6.40 -0.05 -2.38
C GLY A 61 -5.54 0.53 -3.50
N ILE A 62 -5.04 -0.30 -4.42
CA ILE A 62 -4.27 0.14 -5.59
C ILE A 62 -5.11 1.10 -6.44
N LEU A 63 -6.35 0.73 -6.76
CA LEU A 63 -7.26 1.60 -7.52
C LEU A 63 -7.61 2.87 -6.74
N TYR A 64 -7.79 2.76 -5.43
CA TYR A 64 -8.02 3.92 -4.56
C TYR A 64 -6.82 4.85 -4.57
N ASP A 65 -5.61 4.38 -4.82
CA ASP A 65 -4.41 5.20 -4.91
C ASP A 65 -4.22 5.86 -6.29
N ASN A 66 -5.20 5.71 -7.20
CA ASN A 66 -5.14 6.11 -8.62
C ASN A 66 -4.15 5.30 -9.47
N GLU A 67 -3.67 4.16 -8.97
CA GLU A 67 -2.75 3.28 -9.67
C GLU A 67 -3.50 2.27 -10.54
N GLU A 68 -2.80 1.74 -11.54
CA GLU A 68 -3.31 0.65 -12.37
C GLU A 68 -3.10 -0.70 -11.68
N LEU A 69 -4.04 -1.63 -11.88
CA LEU A 69 -3.88 -2.97 -11.35
C LEU A 69 -2.71 -3.67 -12.06
N PRO A 70 -1.75 -4.25 -11.32
CA PRO A 70 -0.65 -5.00 -11.92
C PRO A 70 -1.17 -6.17 -12.74
N GLU A 71 -0.55 -6.44 -13.89
CA GLU A 71 -0.87 -7.65 -14.65
C GLU A 71 -0.54 -8.91 -13.85
N PRO A 72 -1.36 -9.98 -13.91
CA PRO A 72 -1.06 -11.23 -13.23
C PRO A 72 0.17 -11.91 -13.84
N ILE A 73 1.29 -11.94 -13.12
CA ILE A 73 2.52 -12.61 -13.55
C ILE A 73 2.60 -14.00 -12.92
N SER A 74 2.87 -15.03 -13.74
CA SER A 74 3.02 -16.41 -13.30
C SER A 74 4.26 -16.62 -12.44
N ILE A 75 4.09 -17.37 -11.34
CA ILE A 75 5.20 -17.84 -10.49
C ILE A 75 5.81 -19.08 -11.14
N GLN A 76 7.12 -19.11 -11.32
CA GLN A 76 7.78 -20.28 -11.92
C GLN A 76 7.91 -21.38 -10.88
N SER A 77 7.60 -22.62 -11.26
CA SER A 77 7.68 -23.78 -10.35
C SER A 77 9.06 -24.00 -9.75
N LYS A 78 10.12 -23.59 -10.45
CA LYS A 78 11.51 -23.66 -9.98
C LYS A 78 11.81 -22.72 -8.80
N ASP A 79 10.97 -21.70 -8.58
CA ASP A 79 11.13 -20.71 -7.51
C ASP A 79 10.48 -21.20 -6.20
N LEU A 80 9.82 -22.37 -6.21
CA LEU A 80 9.12 -22.92 -5.06
C LEU A 80 9.98 -23.91 -4.29
N SER A 81 9.85 -23.87 -2.97
CA SER A 81 10.47 -24.83 -2.06
C SER A 81 9.51 -25.98 -1.73
N GLN A 82 10.03 -27.02 -1.05
CA GLN A 82 9.24 -28.16 -0.62
C GLN A 82 8.11 -27.72 0.33
N GLY A 83 6.87 -28.13 0.05
CA GLY A 83 5.70 -27.80 0.86
C GLY A 83 4.92 -26.58 0.37
N MET A 84 5.46 -25.83 -0.60
CA MET A 84 4.73 -24.80 -1.32
C MET A 84 3.89 -25.41 -2.45
N GLU A 85 2.66 -24.94 -2.60
CA GLU A 85 1.75 -25.32 -3.66
C GLU A 85 1.29 -24.08 -4.43
N LEU A 86 1.45 -24.09 -5.76
CA LEU A 86 0.88 -23.04 -6.62
C LEU A 86 -0.63 -23.12 -6.64
N ILE A 87 -1.25 -21.95 -6.53
CA ILE A 87 -2.70 -21.78 -6.66
C ILE A 87 -2.99 -20.52 -7.46
N GLU A 88 -4.20 -20.44 -7.99
CA GLU A 88 -4.78 -19.21 -8.53
C GLU A 88 -5.88 -18.75 -7.58
N VAL A 89 -5.84 -17.47 -7.21
CA VAL A 89 -6.86 -16.88 -6.34
C VAL A 89 -7.73 -15.96 -7.18
N GLU A 90 -8.98 -16.38 -7.39
CA GLU A 90 -10.02 -15.59 -8.04
C GLU A 90 -10.74 -14.71 -7.02
N THR A 91 -10.89 -13.42 -7.32
CA THR A 91 -11.67 -12.46 -6.53
C THR A 91 -12.49 -11.50 -7.39
N SER A 92 -13.34 -10.72 -6.74
CA SER A 92 -14.13 -9.62 -7.32
C SER A 92 -14.49 -8.62 -6.22
N PHE A 93 -14.82 -7.37 -6.57
CA PHE A 93 -15.14 -6.35 -5.57
C PHE A 93 -16.56 -6.45 -5.00
N GLU A 94 -17.53 -6.86 -5.83
CA GLU A 94 -18.96 -6.83 -5.49
C GLU A 94 -19.30 -7.58 -4.18
N PRO A 95 -18.76 -8.79 -3.91
CA PRO A 95 -19.05 -9.52 -2.67
C PRO A 95 -18.54 -8.83 -1.39
N TYR A 96 -17.60 -7.89 -1.53
CA TYR A 96 -16.89 -7.25 -0.42
C TYR A 96 -17.09 -5.73 -0.41
N ALA A 97 -18.01 -5.18 -1.19
CA ALA A 97 -18.10 -3.74 -1.47
C ALA A 97 -18.22 -2.88 -0.19
N ASP A 98 -19.11 -3.25 0.73
CA ASP A 98 -19.30 -2.52 1.99
C ASP A 98 -18.04 -2.59 2.88
N GLU A 99 -17.39 -3.75 2.90
CA GLU A 99 -16.23 -3.97 3.75
C GLU A 99 -14.97 -3.29 3.17
N ILE A 100 -14.82 -3.25 1.85
CA ILE A 100 -13.80 -2.46 1.13
C ILE A 100 -13.99 -0.99 1.45
N LYS A 101 -15.22 -0.47 1.38
CA LYS A 101 -15.51 0.93 1.68
C LYS A 101 -15.09 1.30 3.09
N GLU A 102 -15.36 0.44 4.07
CA GLU A 102 -14.93 0.68 5.46
C GLU A 102 -13.42 0.52 5.61
N HIS A 103 -12.80 -0.46 4.93
CA HIS A 103 -11.35 -0.68 4.97
C HIS A 103 -10.55 0.52 4.42
N LEU A 104 -11.07 1.19 3.39
CA LEU A 104 -10.43 2.36 2.78
C LEU A 104 -10.71 3.67 3.54
N LYS A 105 -11.59 3.65 4.54
CA LYS A 105 -11.92 4.83 5.32
C LYS A 105 -10.71 5.28 6.14
N GLY A 106 -10.32 6.53 5.98
CA GLY A 106 -9.15 7.08 6.66
C GLY A 106 -7.82 6.56 6.11
N ARG A 107 -7.81 5.87 4.95
CA ARG A 107 -6.56 5.58 4.22
C ARG A 107 -5.85 6.90 3.92
N HIS A 108 -4.57 6.94 4.26
CA HIS A 108 -3.68 8.07 4.07
C HIS A 108 -2.30 7.55 3.68
N TRP A 109 -1.47 8.49 3.26
CA TRP A 109 -0.12 8.30 2.76
C TRP A 109 0.88 8.88 3.75
N HIS A 110 1.99 8.19 4.04
CA HIS A 110 3.11 8.72 4.85
C HIS A 110 4.38 8.83 4.02
N ILE A 111 4.77 10.06 3.67
CA ILE A 111 5.92 10.33 2.82
C ILE A 111 7.06 10.79 3.71
N ASN A 112 8.17 10.06 3.69
CA ASN A 112 9.29 10.27 4.60
C ASN A 112 10.55 10.66 3.82
N TYR A 113 11.24 11.69 4.31
CA TYR A 113 12.58 12.08 3.86
C TYR A 113 13.58 11.83 4.99
N TYR A 114 14.57 10.98 4.76
CA TYR A 114 15.62 10.70 5.73
C TYR A 114 16.76 11.72 5.62
N VAL A 115 17.13 12.34 6.74
CA VAL A 115 18.23 13.31 6.85
C VAL A 115 19.42 12.63 7.53
N GLU A 116 20.40 12.20 6.73
CA GLU A 116 21.56 11.45 7.20
C GLU A 116 22.40 12.21 8.24
N GLU A 117 22.55 13.53 8.11
CA GLU A 117 23.41 14.31 9.02
C GLU A 117 22.87 14.41 10.45
N THR A 118 21.56 14.26 10.62
CA THR A 118 20.90 14.34 11.93
C THR A 118 20.31 13.02 12.39
N ASP A 119 20.38 11.98 11.54
CA ASP A 119 19.72 10.69 11.76
C ASP A 119 18.23 10.88 12.11
N ASP A 120 17.54 11.70 11.31
CA ASP A 120 16.16 12.15 11.57
C ASP A 120 15.29 12.05 10.31
N PHE A 121 13.97 12.02 10.50
CA PHE A 121 12.99 11.99 9.42
C PHE A 121 12.19 13.29 9.35
N ILE A 122 11.94 13.73 8.13
CA ILE A 122 10.98 14.79 7.84
C ILE A 122 9.80 14.13 7.13
N GLU A 123 8.60 14.31 7.68
CA GLU A 123 7.42 13.53 7.30
C GLU A 123 6.32 14.44 6.72
N ALA A 124 5.55 13.88 5.80
CA ALA A 124 4.32 14.45 5.28
C ALA A 124 3.23 13.38 5.21
N ILE A 125 1.99 13.84 5.37
CA ILE A 125 0.79 13.01 5.32
C ILE A 125 -0.09 13.40 4.15
N GLY A 126 -0.57 12.41 3.40
CA GLY A 126 -1.46 12.60 2.26
C GLY A 126 -2.88 12.12 2.53
N PHE A 127 -3.88 12.96 2.29
CA PHE A 127 -5.30 12.60 2.37
C PHE A 127 -5.99 12.72 1.02
N LYS A 128 -6.89 11.78 0.72
CA LYS A 128 -7.67 11.81 -0.51
C LYS A 128 -8.77 12.87 -0.42
N ASN A 129 -8.83 13.76 -1.40
CA ASN A 129 -9.83 14.82 -1.49
C ASN A 129 -11.05 14.43 -2.35
N ASP A 130 -12.06 15.29 -2.36
CA ASP A 130 -13.34 15.06 -3.06
C ASP A 130 -13.19 14.95 -4.59
N GLN A 131 -12.04 15.37 -5.15
CA GLN A 131 -11.72 15.25 -6.58
C GLN A 131 -11.01 13.93 -6.91
N GLY A 132 -10.75 13.08 -5.90
CA GLY A 132 -9.99 11.84 -6.06
C GLY A 132 -8.48 12.07 -6.20
N MET A 133 -7.98 13.26 -5.87
CA MET A 133 -6.55 13.57 -5.78
C MET A 133 -6.08 13.50 -4.32
N TRP A 134 -4.77 13.55 -4.13
CA TRP A 134 -4.13 13.48 -2.83
C TRP A 134 -3.61 14.86 -2.43
N ASP A 135 -4.16 15.38 -1.35
CA ASP A 135 -3.73 16.61 -0.70
C ASP A 135 -2.63 16.27 0.31
N ILE A 136 -1.44 16.83 0.11
CA ILE A 136 -0.24 16.51 0.90
C ILE A 136 0.02 17.63 1.90
N PHE A 137 0.14 17.25 3.17
CA PHE A 137 0.35 18.16 4.30
C PHE A 137 1.68 17.83 4.98
N TYR A 138 2.37 18.84 5.47
CA TYR A 138 3.61 18.66 6.23
C TYR A 138 3.33 18.27 7.68
N GLU A 139 4.00 17.24 8.21
CA GLU A 139 3.75 16.68 9.56
C GLU A 139 4.77 17.16 10.62
N GLY A 140 5.88 17.80 10.22
CA GLY A 140 7.02 18.11 11.09
C GLY A 140 7.03 19.46 11.83
N TYR A 141 5.89 20.05 12.22
CA TYR A 141 5.88 21.27 13.05
C TYR A 141 5.76 20.94 14.55
N PRO A 142 6.48 21.66 15.44
CA PRO A 142 6.32 21.47 16.88
C PRO A 142 4.89 21.79 17.33
N GLU A 143 4.38 20.98 18.27
CA GLU A 143 3.00 21.00 18.80
C GLU A 143 2.56 22.34 19.44
N GLU A 144 3.49 23.27 19.68
CA GLU A 144 3.28 24.50 20.46
C GLU A 144 2.91 25.75 19.64
N GLU A 145 2.85 25.67 18.31
CA GLU A 145 2.41 26.79 17.47
C GLU A 145 0.92 26.63 17.10
N GLU A 146 0.11 27.69 17.27
CA GLU A 146 -1.26 27.75 16.73
C GLU A 146 -1.16 27.72 15.20
N HIS A 147 -1.26 26.52 14.65
CA HIS A 147 -1.27 26.32 13.22
C HIS A 147 -2.67 26.66 12.74
N PRO A 148 -2.85 27.67 11.87
CA PRO A 148 -4.13 27.77 11.18
C PRO A 148 -4.31 26.42 10.48
N ASP A 149 -5.54 26.04 10.17
CA ASP A 149 -5.77 25.07 9.11
C ASP A 149 -4.75 25.32 7.94
N ASP A 150 -4.40 24.33 7.12
CA ASP A 150 -3.84 24.63 5.77
C ASP A 150 -2.33 24.87 5.62
N HIS A 151 -1.46 23.87 5.82
CA HIS A 151 -0.22 23.80 5.03
C HIS A 151 -0.26 22.63 4.06
N LEU A 152 -1.35 22.59 3.28
CA LEU A 152 -1.38 21.91 2.01
C LEU A 152 -0.13 22.33 1.23
N LEU A 153 0.85 21.43 1.09
CA LEU A 153 2.05 21.66 0.31
C LEU A 153 1.69 21.69 -1.17
N PHE A 154 0.94 20.67 -1.60
CA PHE A 154 0.50 20.49 -2.97
C PHE A 154 -0.56 19.39 -3.06
N THR A 155 -1.28 19.38 -4.17
CA THR A 155 -2.19 18.30 -4.56
C THR A 155 -1.58 17.53 -5.73
N VAL A 156 -1.64 16.20 -5.68
CA VAL A 156 -1.03 15.30 -6.67
C VAL A 156 -1.96 14.14 -6.99
N LYS A 157 -1.73 13.48 -8.13
CA LYS A 157 -2.53 12.32 -8.51
C LYS A 157 -1.93 11.00 -8.01
N PHE A 158 -0.60 10.87 -8.10
CA PHE A 158 0.13 9.62 -7.87
C PHE A 158 1.08 9.74 -6.67
N TRP A 159 1.40 8.60 -6.05
CA TRP A 159 2.33 8.56 -4.92
C TRP A 159 3.72 9.05 -5.30
N THR A 160 4.23 8.58 -6.43
CA THR A 160 5.58 8.92 -6.93
C THR A 160 5.75 10.41 -7.18
N GLU A 161 4.70 11.08 -7.67
CA GLU A 161 4.66 12.53 -7.82
C GLU A 161 4.72 13.24 -6.44
N ALA A 162 4.04 12.69 -5.45
CA ALA A 162 4.04 13.19 -4.08
C ALA A 162 5.44 13.11 -3.47
N GLU A 163 6.08 11.94 -3.57
CA GLU A 163 7.42 11.67 -3.06
C GLU A 163 8.47 12.58 -3.71
N GLU A 164 8.45 12.70 -5.05
CA GLU A 164 9.39 13.57 -5.77
C GLU A 164 9.26 15.04 -5.34
N LYS A 165 8.03 15.57 -5.32
CA LYS A 165 7.77 16.96 -4.92
C LYS A 165 8.10 17.21 -3.46
N PHE A 166 7.86 16.24 -2.58
CA PHE A 166 8.16 16.35 -1.17
C PHE A 166 9.68 16.39 -0.94
N ASN A 167 10.43 15.50 -1.59
CA ASN A 167 11.88 15.48 -1.52
C ASN A 167 12.49 16.82 -1.98
N GLN A 168 11.99 17.37 -3.09
CA GLN A 168 12.39 18.71 -3.57
C GLN A 168 12.06 19.80 -2.56
N PHE A 169 10.86 19.79 -1.97
CA PHE A 169 10.47 20.75 -0.94
C PHE A 169 11.39 20.70 0.29
N VAL A 170 11.71 19.49 0.77
CA VAL A 170 12.59 19.31 1.93
C VAL A 170 14.00 19.85 1.63
N GLU A 171 14.59 19.51 0.49
CA GLU A 171 15.94 19.94 0.12
C GLU A 171 16.05 21.45 -0.09
N GLU A 172 15.13 22.03 -0.87
CA GLU A 172 15.22 23.41 -1.30
C GLU A 172 14.71 24.42 -0.27
N ILE A 173 13.74 24.01 0.56
CA ILE A 173 13.09 24.90 1.52
C ILE A 173 13.53 24.58 2.94
N ILE A 174 13.34 23.35 3.41
CA ILE A 174 13.55 23.01 4.83
C ILE A 174 15.04 22.99 5.17
N LEU A 175 15.82 22.17 4.46
CA LEU A 175 17.25 22.00 4.75
C LEU A 175 18.06 23.25 4.41
N LYS A 176 17.73 23.94 3.31
CA LYS A 176 18.38 25.20 2.94
C LYS A 176 18.18 26.30 4.00
N ARG A 177 16.95 26.49 4.49
CA ARG A 177 16.67 27.46 5.57
C ARG A 177 17.39 27.12 6.87
N LYS A 178 17.55 25.82 7.20
CA LYS A 178 18.34 25.39 8.37
C LYS A 178 19.82 25.73 8.23
N LYS A 179 20.37 25.68 7.00
CA LYS A 179 21.76 26.07 6.70
C LYS A 179 21.95 27.59 6.78
N ASP A 180 21.03 28.38 6.24
CA ASP A 180 21.12 29.85 6.24
C ASP A 180 20.92 30.50 7.63
N LYS A 181 20.37 29.75 8.60
CA LYS A 181 20.19 30.17 10.01
C LYS A 181 21.37 29.81 10.93
N LYS A 182 22.38 29.10 10.44
CA LYS A 182 23.63 28.79 11.17
C LYS A 182 24.74 29.77 10.81
#